data_AF-J7J4R1-F1
#
_entry.id   AF-J7J4R1-F1
#
_cell.length_a   1.000
_cell.length_b   1.000
_cell.length_c   1.000
_cell.angle_alpha   90.00
_cell.angle_beta   90.00
_cell.angle_gamma   90.00
#
_symmetry.space_group_name_H-M   'P 1'
#
loop_
_entity.id
_entity.type
_entity.pdbx_description
1 polymer ?
#
loop_
_entity_poly.entity_id
_entity_poly.type
_entity_poly.pdbx_seq_one_letter_code
_entity_poly.pdbx_strand_id
1 'polypeptide(L)' 'MARTKSKTPEAVEVKQTEGVLYLKATRPLTVREHEELSQKLRYEMEKTGLTIVLVPFSLDPAEGE' A
#
# COMPACT_ATOMS: atom_id res chain seq x y z
N MET A 1 -11.84 20.13 10.00
CA MET A 1 -12.01 18.65 10.10
C MET A 1 -10.85 18.00 9.37
N ALA A 2 -9.77 17.62 10.07
CA ALA A 2 -8.64 16.94 9.46
C ALA A 2 -8.87 15.42 9.56
N ARG A 3 -9.35 14.82 8.47
CA ARG A 3 -9.54 13.38 8.33
C ARG A 3 -8.34 12.85 7.56
N THR A 4 -7.27 12.44 8.24
CA THR A 4 -6.19 11.72 7.56
C THR A 4 -5.37 10.89 8.53
N LYS A 5 -4.96 9.72 8.06
CA LYS A 5 -4.23 8.64 8.75
C LYS A 5 -5.14 7.62 9.42
N SER A 6 -5.94 6.94 8.57
CA SER A 6 -6.20 5.52 8.78
C SER A 6 -4.85 4.81 8.85
N LYS A 7 -4.37 4.64 10.08
CA LYS A 7 -3.12 3.98 10.43
C LYS A 7 -3.36 2.48 10.23
N THR A 8 -3.32 1.99 9.00
CA THR A 8 -3.19 0.56 8.72
C THR A 8 -1.74 0.22 9.12
N PRO A 9 -1.50 -0.55 10.19
CA PRO A 9 -0.19 -0.58 10.84
C PRO A 9 0.92 -1.33 10.07
N GLU A 10 0.71 -1.67 8.79
CA GLU A 10 1.50 -2.69 8.09
C GLU A 10 2.08 -2.23 6.75
N ALA A 11 1.62 -1.09 6.19
CA ALA A 11 2.17 -0.53 4.97
C ALA A 11 2.18 1.00 5.00
N VAL A 12 3.25 1.59 4.46
CA VAL A 12 3.43 3.03 4.31
C VAL A 12 3.34 3.42 2.85
N GLU A 13 2.73 4.57 2.57
CA GLU A 13 2.77 5.17 1.23
C GLU A 13 4.20 5.58 0.91
N VAL A 14 4.71 5.08 -0.22
CA VAL A 14 6.07 5.39 -0.69
C VAL A 14 6.07 6.25 -1.95
N LYS A 15 5.01 6.18 -2.75
CA LYS A 15 4.85 6.99 -3.95
C LYS A 15 3.39 7.11 -4.33
N GLN A 16 2.99 8.28 -4.80
CA GLN A 16 1.69 8.50 -5.43
C GLN A 16 1.94 9.14 -6.80
N THR A 17 1.34 8.55 -7.84
CA THR A 17 1.30 9.11 -9.20
C THR A 17 -0.17 9.30 -9.60
N GLU A 18 -0.43 9.91 -10.76
CA GLU A 18 -1.79 10.10 -11.26
C GLU A 18 -2.56 8.77 -11.32
N GLY A 19 -3.49 8.58 -10.38
CA GLY A 19 -4.32 7.38 -10.28
C GLY A 19 -3.67 6.13 -9.69
N VAL A 20 -2.39 6.18 -9.26
CA VAL A 20 -1.68 5.01 -8.69
C VAL A 20 -1.07 5.33 -7.33
N LEU A 21 -1.32 4.45 -6.36
CA LEU A 21 -0.82 4.53 -4.99
C LEU A 21 0.12 3.35 -4.72
N TYR A 22 1.40 3.63 -4.44
CA TYR A 22 2.37 2.61 -4.07
C TYR A 22 2.50 2.56 -2.55
N LEU A 23 2.22 1.38 -1.99
CA LEU A 23 2.32 1.10 -0.57
C LEU A 23 3.45 0.10 -0.35
N LYS A 24 4.41 0.40 0.53
CA LYS A 24 5.47 -0.53 0.93
C LYS A 24 5.14 -1.16 2.28
N ALA A 25 5.28 -2.47 2.40
CA ALA A 25 5.18 -3.15 3.68
C ALA A 25 6.29 -2.68 4.63
N THR A 26 5.95 -2.32 5.87
CA THR A 26 6.91 -1.82 6.88
C THR A 26 7.72 -2.92 7.56
N ARG A 27 7.29 -4.17 7.38
CA ARG A 27 7.91 -5.39 7.90
C ARG A 27 7.68 -6.54 6.93
N PRO A 28 8.43 -7.64 7.04
CA PRO A 28 8.07 -8.88 6.36
C PRO A 28 6.64 -9.28 6.73
N LEU A 29 5.81 -9.53 5.71
CA LEU A 29 4.47 -10.06 5.87
C LEU A 29 4.50 -11.56 5.67
N THR A 30 3.76 -12.30 6.49
CA THR A 30 3.44 -13.69 6.20
C THR A 30 2.51 -13.79 4.99
N VAL A 31 2.41 -14.97 4.39
CA VAL A 31 1.49 -15.22 3.24
C VAL A 31 0.06 -14.81 3.59
N ARG A 32 -0.41 -15.18 4.78
CA ARG A 32 -1.76 -14.84 5.24
C ARG A 32 -1.97 -13.33 5.39
N GLU A 33 -1.04 -12.63 6.04
CA GLU A 33 -1.11 -11.18 6.20
C GLU A 33 -1.08 -10.46 4.85
N HIS A 34 -0.27 -10.97 3.91
CA HIS A 34 -0.21 -10.45 2.55
C HIS A 34 -1.54 -10.65 1.81
N GLU A 35 -2.19 -11.81 1.95
CA GLU A 35 -3.51 -12.07 1.35
C GLU A 35 -4.60 -11.17 1.96
N GLU A 36 -4.64 -11.04 3.29
CA GLU A 36 -5.61 -10.19 3.98
C GLU A 36 -5.43 -8.71 3.59
N LEU A 37 -4.19 -8.25 3.49
CA LEU A 37 -3.89 -6.89 3.04
C LEU A 37 -4.26 -6.71 1.56
N SER A 38 -3.90 -7.65 0.70
CA SER A 38 -4.22 -7.61 -0.73
C SER A 38 -5.73 -7.54 -0.98
N GLN A 39 -6.53 -8.29 -0.22
CA GLN A 39 -8.00 -8.23 -0.32
C GLN A 39 -8.55 -6.86 0.07
N LYS A 40 -8.05 -6.26 1.16
CA LYS A 40 -8.44 -4.91 1.58
C LYS A 40 -8.07 -3.86 0.54
N LEU A 41 -6.88 -3.97 -0.06
CA LEU A 41 -6.43 -3.05 -1.10
C LEU A 41 -7.30 -3.15 -2.36
N ARG A 42 -7.64 -4.37 -2.81
CA ARG A 42 -8.55 -4.57 -3.96
C ARG A 42 -9.91 -3.91 -3.72
N TYR A 43 -10.49 -4.10 -2.54
CA TYR A 43 -11.76 -3.47 -2.19
C TYR A 43 -11.68 -1.93 -2.25
N GLU A 44 -10.61 -1.34 -1.73
CA GLU A 44 -10.42 0.11 -1.80
C GLU A 44 -10.14 0.59 -3.22
N MET A 45 -9.43 -0.18 -4.05
CA MET A 45 -9.24 0.12 -5.48
C MET A 45 -10.56 0.18 -6.23
N GLU A 46 -11.43 -0.82 -6.05
CA GLU A 46 -12.75 -0.86 -6.70
C GLU A 46 -13.65 0.31 -6.28
N LYS A 47 -13.56 0.72 -5.01
CA LYS A 47 -14.37 1.81 -4.45
C LYS A 47 -13.88 3.19 -4.87
N THR A 48 -12.56 3.39 -4.98
CA THR A 48 -11.94 4.70 -5.22
C THR A 48 -11.57 4.94 -6.68
N GLY A 49 -11.48 3.87 -7.49
CA GLY A 49 -10.96 3.93 -8.86
C GLY A 49 -9.44 4.13 -8.93
N LEU A 50 -8.75 4.08 -7.78
CA LEU A 50 -7.29 4.19 -7.72
C LEU A 50 -6.65 2.80 -7.88
N THR A 51 -5.51 2.75 -8.54
CA THR A 51 -4.69 1.53 -8.60
C THR A 51 -3.76 1.50 -7.40
N ILE A 52 -3.89 0.51 -6.52
CA ILE A 52 -3.00 0.39 -5.35
C ILE A 52 -2.02 -0.76 -5.59
N VAL A 53 -0.72 -0.48 -5.49
CA VAL A 53 0.37 -1.44 -5.67
C VAL A 53 1.05 -1.68 -4.34
N LEU A 54 0.97 -2.91 -3.83
CA LEU A 54 1.68 -3.33 -2.62
C LEU A 54 3.09 -3.81 -2.99
N VAL A 55 4.10 -3.11 -2.48
CA VAL A 55 5.52 -3.38 -2.64
C VAL A 55 6.01 -4.17 -1.42
N PRO A 56 6.75 -5.29 -1.64
CA PRO A 56 7.38 -6.06 -0.58
C PRO A 56 8.30 -5.21 0.31
N PHE A 57 8.43 -5.61 1.58
CA PHE A 57 9.35 -4.97 2.54
C PHE A 57 10.81 -5.00 2.07
N SER A 58 11.23 -6.11 1.46
CA SER A 58 12.60 -6.34 0.98
C SER A 58 12.99 -5.52 -0.25
N LEU A 59 12.03 -4.84 -0.89
CA LEU A 59 12.31 -3.90 -1.97
C LEU A 59 12.56 -2.53 -1.36
N ASP A 60 13.77 -2.02 -1.55
CA ASP A 60 14.03 -0.61 -1.30
C ASP A 60 13.41 0.19 -2.45
N PRO A 61 12.47 1.13 -2.17
CA PRO A 61 11.98 2.05 -3.18
C PRO A 61 13.02 3.12 -3.50
N ALA A 62 14.29 2.91 -3.12
CA ALA A 62 15.43 3.75 -3.41
C ALA A 62 15.57 3.93 -4.93
N GLU A 63 15.03 5.06 -5.37
CA GLU A 63 15.64 5.97 -6.33
C GLU A 63 15.96 5.34 -7.69
N GLY A 64 14.93 5.27 -8.52
CA GLY A 64 15.15 5.51 -9.94
C GLY A 64 15.41 7.01 -10.12
N GLU A 65 16.69 7.39 -10.07
CA GLU A 65 17.21 8.55 -10.82
C GLU A 65 17.16 8.27 -12.33
#